data_AF-A0A6P1TT79-F1
#
_entry.id   AF-A0A6P1TT79-F1
#
_cell.length_a   1.000
_cell.length_b   1.000
_cell.length_c   1.000
_cell.angle_alpha   90.00
_cell.angle_beta   90.00
_cell.angle_gamma   90.00
#
_symmetry.space_group_name_H-M   'P 1'
#
loop_
_entity.id
_entity.type
_entity.pdbx_description
1 polymer ?
#
loop_
_entity_poly.entity_id
_entity_poly.type
_entity_poly.pdbx_seq_one_letter_code
_entity_poly.pdbx_strand_id
1 'polypeptide(L)'
;MRCTIADCSYSSLEELIRYQLKKYYHLPTFPFLPLAEVLIKIRAGFWIHDVVPMDAAVKSNIPILFIHGLEDDFVPYYMSQAMYDAKPGKKEIYLAHYAKHAQSCQKNPTEYKMVLDKFLETYYFD
;
A
#
# COMPACT_ATOMS: atom_id res chain seq x y z
N MET A 1 -18.31 -2.50 -6.02
CA MET A 1 -17.56 -2.50 -4.76
C MET A 1 -18.05 -1.32 -3.92
N ARG A 2 -18.45 -1.55 -2.66
CA ARG A 2 -19.01 -0.49 -1.78
C ARG A 2 -17.94 0.33 -1.08
N CYS A 3 -16.87 -0.33 -0.61
CA CYS A 3 -15.70 0.28 0.01
C CYS A 3 -14.46 -0.61 -0.25
N THR A 4 -13.26 -0.11 0.07
CA THR A 4 -11.99 -0.84 -0.01
C THR A 4 -11.20 -0.70 1.28
N ILE A 5 -10.56 -1.78 1.71
CA ILE A 5 -9.56 -1.77 2.79
C ILE A 5 -8.21 -2.09 2.15
N ALA A 6 -7.28 -1.15 2.25
CA ALA A 6 -5.95 -1.22 1.68
C ALA A 6 -4.93 -1.34 2.82
N ASP A 7 -4.65 -2.57 3.25
CA ASP A 7 -3.64 -2.87 4.28
C ASP A 7 -2.25 -3.04 3.63
N CYS A 8 -1.25 -2.34 4.16
CA CYS A 8 0.14 -2.34 3.70
C CYS A 8 0.29 -1.95 2.21
N SER A 9 -0.53 -1.01 1.71
CA SER A 9 -0.52 -0.59 0.30
C SER A 9 0.73 0.20 -0.11
N TYR A 10 1.08 0.12 -1.40
CA TYR A 10 2.17 0.89 -2.01
C TYR A 10 1.66 1.80 -3.14
N SER A 11 2.33 2.95 -3.34
CA SER A 11 1.99 3.99 -4.32
C SER A 11 2.32 3.59 -5.76
N SER A 12 3.49 2.95 -5.95
CA SER A 12 4.03 2.50 -7.23
C SER A 12 4.85 1.23 -7.04
N LEU A 13 4.69 0.26 -7.95
CA LEU A 13 5.48 -0.96 -7.92
C LEU A 13 6.97 -0.68 -8.20
N GLU A 14 7.27 0.26 -9.08
CA GLU A 14 8.65 0.65 -9.38
C GLU A 14 9.34 1.24 -8.14
N GLU A 15 8.65 2.14 -7.43
CA GLU A 15 9.16 2.76 -6.21
C GLU A 15 9.40 1.71 -5.12
N LEU A 16 8.46 0.78 -4.94
CA LEU A 16 8.60 -0.33 -4.00
C LEU A 16 9.80 -1.22 -4.33
N ILE A 17 9.97 -1.64 -5.58
CA ILE A 17 11.10 -2.49 -5.99
C ILE A 17 12.42 -1.73 -5.83
N ARG A 18 12.47 -0.45 -6.19
CA ARG A 18 13.65 0.41 -5.98
C ARG A 18 14.03 0.49 -4.50
N TYR A 19 13.03 0.66 -3.62
CA TYR A 19 13.23 0.66 -2.18
C TYR A 19 13.78 -0.69 -1.70
N GLN A 20 13.17 -1.80 -2.10
CA GLN A 20 13.59 -3.14 -1.67
C GLN A 20 15.00 -3.51 -2.18
N LEU A 21 15.34 -3.17 -3.43
CA LEU A 21 16.68 -3.36 -3.99
C LEU A 21 17.75 -2.70 -3.12
N LYS A 22 17.50 -1.47 -2.67
CA LYS A 22 18.44 -0.73 -1.80
C LYS A 22 18.45 -1.26 -0.36
N LYS A 23 17.26 -1.51 0.20
CA LYS A 23 17.07 -1.82 1.63
C LYS A 23 17.47 -3.25 1.98
N TYR A 24 17.06 -4.24 1.20
CA TYR A 24 17.26 -5.67 1.51
C TYR A 24 18.37 -6.32 0.71
N TYR A 25 18.53 -5.93 -0.57
CA TYR A 25 19.53 -6.54 -1.45
C TYR A 25 20.83 -5.74 -1.52
N HIS A 26 20.82 -4.48 -1.06
CA HIS A 26 21.94 -3.55 -1.17
C HIS A 26 22.46 -3.39 -2.60
N LEU A 27 21.56 -3.53 -3.58
CA LEU A 27 21.88 -3.43 -5.00
C LEU A 27 21.52 -2.04 -5.53
N PRO A 28 22.34 -1.49 -6.45
CA PRO A 28 21.98 -0.26 -7.16
C PRO A 28 20.76 -0.50 -8.05
N THR A 29 19.99 0.54 -8.34
CA THR A 29 18.82 0.41 -9.21
C THR A 29 19.20 0.03 -10.64
N PHE A 30 20.33 0.53 -11.14
CA PHE A 30 20.89 0.11 -12.42
C PHE A 30 22.03 -0.90 -12.18
N PRO A 31 22.06 -2.05 -12.89
CA PRO A 31 21.14 -2.49 -13.96
C PRO A 31 19.96 -3.35 -13.47
N PHE A 32 19.80 -3.53 -12.15
CA PHE A 32 18.92 -4.57 -11.60
C PHE A 32 17.41 -4.31 -11.80
N LEU A 33 16.94 -3.07 -11.71
CA LEU A 33 15.53 -2.75 -11.94
C LEU A 33 15.12 -2.97 -13.41
N PRO A 34 15.86 -2.48 -14.43
CA PRO A 34 15.58 -2.84 -15.83
C PRO A 34 15.61 -4.35 -16.11
N LEU A 35 16.53 -5.08 -15.46
CA LEU A 35 16.57 -6.54 -15.59
C LEU A 35 15.31 -7.19 -15.00
N ALA A 36 14.93 -6.78 -13.79
CA ALA A 36 13.70 -7.25 -13.15
C ALA A 36 12.48 -6.91 -14.00
N GLU A 37 12.45 -5.73 -14.61
CA GLU A 37 11.39 -5.29 -15.50
C GLU A 37 11.23 -6.19 -16.73
N VAL A 38 12.32 -6.52 -17.43
CA VAL A 38 12.28 -7.45 -18.56
C VAL A 38 11.81 -8.84 -18.12
N LEU A 39 12.30 -9.33 -16.97
CA LEU A 39 11.89 -10.63 -16.44
C LEU A 39 10.39 -10.66 -16.08
N ILE A 40 9.88 -9.61 -15.44
CA ILE A 40 8.45 -9.46 -15.13
C ILE A 40 7.64 -9.35 -16.41
N LYS A 41 8.11 -8.60 -17.41
CA LYS A 41 7.42 -8.51 -18.70
C LYS A 41 7.27 -9.88 -19.36
N ILE A 42 8.34 -10.69 -19.36
CA ILE A 42 8.33 -12.04 -19.94
C ILE A 42 7.42 -12.99 -19.14
N ARG A 43 7.48 -12.94 -17.81
CA ARG A 43 6.78 -13.91 -16.95
C ARG A 43 5.32 -13.55 -16.64
N ALA A 44 5.02 -12.26 -16.52
CA ALA A 44 3.73 -11.75 -16.05
C ALA A 44 3.02 -10.85 -17.07
N GLY A 45 3.68 -10.48 -18.17
CA GLY A 45 3.04 -9.78 -19.30
C GLY A 45 2.91 -8.27 -19.17
N PHE A 46 3.27 -7.68 -18.03
CA PHE A 46 3.17 -6.22 -17.78
C PHE A 46 4.53 -5.60 -17.48
N TRP A 47 4.65 -4.28 -17.64
CA TRP A 47 5.85 -3.53 -17.22
C TRP A 47 5.72 -3.05 -15.78
N ILE A 48 6.81 -3.02 -15.04
CA ILE A 48 6.79 -2.59 -13.63
C ILE A 48 6.20 -1.17 -13.51
N HIS A 49 6.57 -0.27 -14.43
CA HIS A 49 6.09 1.10 -14.44
C HIS A 49 4.59 1.25 -14.78
N ASP A 50 3.94 0.22 -15.31
CA ASP A 50 2.49 0.25 -15.58
C ASP A 50 1.67 0.08 -14.29
N VAL A 51 2.27 -0.43 -13.21
CA VAL A 51 1.57 -0.77 -11.97
C VAL A 51 1.69 0.36 -10.95
N VAL A 52 0.72 1.28 -11.02
CA VAL A 52 0.67 2.48 -10.16
C VAL A 52 -0.65 2.52 -9.38
N PRO A 53 -0.74 1.88 -8.19
CA PRO A 53 -1.96 1.91 -7.37
C PRO A 53 -2.42 3.33 -6.99
N MET A 54 -1.50 4.30 -6.91
CA MET A 54 -1.82 5.72 -6.71
C MET A 54 -2.87 6.23 -7.72
N ASP A 55 -2.71 5.91 -9.01
CA ASP A 55 -3.63 6.33 -10.06
C ASP A 55 -5.04 5.79 -9.84
N ALA A 56 -5.14 4.53 -9.39
CA ALA A 56 -6.41 3.90 -9.08
C ALA A 56 -7.06 4.55 -7.85
N ALA A 57 -6.28 4.87 -6.82
CA ALA A 57 -6.78 5.53 -5.61
C ALA A 57 -7.32 6.94 -5.90
N VAL A 58 -6.61 7.73 -6.73
CA VAL A 58 -7.01 9.10 -7.12
C VAL A 58 -8.26 9.11 -7.99
N LYS A 59 -8.40 8.15 -8.92
CA LYS A 59 -9.57 8.06 -9.82
C LYS A 59 -10.79 7.40 -9.16
N SER A 60 -10.62 6.76 -8.00
CA SER A 60 -11.68 6.02 -7.33
C SER A 60 -12.59 6.92 -6.50
N ASN A 61 -13.89 6.88 -6.78
CA ASN A 61 -14.93 7.49 -5.95
C ASN A 61 -15.35 6.61 -4.75
N ILE A 62 -14.80 5.40 -4.67
CA ILE A 62 -15.13 4.43 -3.62
C ILE A 62 -14.40 4.86 -2.32
N PRO A 63 -15.05 4.77 -1.14
CA PRO A 63 -14.38 4.96 0.15
C PRO A 63 -13.21 3.98 0.32
N ILE A 64 -12.05 4.48 0.74
CA ILE A 64 -10.86 3.65 1.01
C ILE A 64 -10.39 3.88 2.44
N LEU A 65 -10.23 2.79 3.19
CA LEU A 65 -9.50 2.75 4.45
C LEU A 65 -8.08 2.27 4.17
N PHE A 66 -7.09 3.11 4.45
CA PHE A 66 -5.68 2.72 4.41
C PHE A 66 -5.25 2.26 5.80
N ILE A 67 -4.63 1.08 5.90
CA ILE A 67 -4.04 0.58 7.14
C ILE A 67 -2.56 0.30 6.90
N HIS A 68 -1.69 0.73 7.81
CA HIS A 68 -0.26 0.49 7.66
C HIS A 68 0.46 0.43 9.00
N GLY A 69 1.48 -0.42 9.11
CA GLY A 69 2.37 -0.43 10.26
C GLY A 69 3.45 0.66 10.18
N LEU A 70 3.66 1.44 11.25
CA LEU A 70 4.68 2.50 11.30
C LEU A 70 6.12 1.97 11.25
N GLU A 71 6.33 0.69 11.56
CA GLU A 71 7.63 0.02 11.49
C GLU A 71 7.74 -0.91 10.27
N ASP A 72 6.85 -0.79 9.29
CA ASP A 72 6.96 -1.54 8.05
C ASP A 72 8.21 -1.12 7.27
N ASP A 73 9.18 -2.03 7.22
CA ASP A 73 10.44 -1.88 6.51
C ASP A 73 10.45 -2.63 5.18
N PHE A 74 9.35 -3.29 4.81
CA PHE A 74 9.16 -4.01 3.54
C PHE A 74 8.41 -3.14 2.51
N VAL A 75 7.27 -2.57 2.94
CA VAL A 75 6.54 -1.51 2.24
C VAL A 75 6.51 -0.31 3.18
N PRO A 76 7.23 0.79 2.91
CA PRO A 76 7.22 1.91 3.84
C PRO A 76 5.84 2.58 3.96
N TYR A 77 5.43 2.89 5.19
CA TYR A 77 4.10 3.49 5.47
C TYR A 77 3.83 4.81 4.72
N TYR A 78 4.88 5.56 4.37
CA TYR A 78 4.73 6.81 3.63
C TYR A 78 4.05 6.60 2.26
N MET A 79 4.11 5.39 1.70
CA MET A 79 3.42 5.07 0.44
C MET A 79 1.90 5.03 0.64
N SER A 80 1.39 4.42 1.72
CA SER A 80 -0.03 4.54 2.11
C SER A 80 -0.41 5.97 2.44
N GLN A 81 0.43 6.70 3.17
CA GLN A 81 0.16 8.10 3.51
C GLN A 81 0.02 8.96 2.24
N ALA A 82 0.94 8.81 1.28
CA ALA A 82 0.87 9.53 0.01
C ALA A 82 -0.42 9.19 -0.77
N MET A 83 -0.81 7.91 -0.81
CA MET A 83 -2.08 7.51 -1.46
C MET A 83 -3.30 8.08 -0.76
N TYR A 84 -3.31 8.09 0.58
CA TYR A 84 -4.34 8.73 1.36
C TYR A 84 -4.40 10.22 1.03
N ASP A 85 -3.28 10.94 1.06
CA ASP A 85 -3.25 12.39 0.82
C ASP A 85 -3.76 12.74 -0.58
N ALA A 86 -3.34 11.99 -1.61
CA ALA A 86 -3.71 12.21 -2.99
C ALA A 86 -5.16 11.82 -3.33
N LYS A 87 -5.73 10.83 -2.64
CA LYS A 87 -7.10 10.39 -2.92
C LYS A 87 -8.12 11.50 -2.62
N PRO A 88 -9.04 11.83 -3.54
CA PRO A 88 -10.16 12.71 -3.24
C PRO A 88 -11.33 11.96 -2.56
N GLY A 89 -12.20 12.72 -1.92
CA GLY A 89 -13.45 12.22 -1.36
C GLY A 89 -13.28 11.41 -0.07
N LYS A 90 -14.14 10.40 0.10
CA LYS A 90 -14.25 9.58 1.32
C LYS A 90 -13.00 8.71 1.50
N LYS A 91 -12.24 8.94 2.55
CA LYS A 91 -11.01 8.22 2.88
C LYS A 91 -10.74 8.25 4.37
N GLU A 92 -10.13 7.18 4.89
CA GLU A 92 -9.64 7.09 6.26
C GLU A 92 -8.25 6.45 6.24
N ILE A 93 -7.44 6.72 7.27
CA ILE A 93 -6.12 6.12 7.45
C ILE A 93 -5.90 5.73 8.91
N TYR A 94 -5.32 4.55 9.11
CA TYR A 94 -4.84 4.08 10.41
C TYR A 94 -3.38 3.65 10.30
N LEU A 95 -2.53 4.27 11.10
CA LEU A 95 -1.12 3.96 11.21
C LEU A 95 -0.85 3.25 12.55
N ALA A 96 -0.60 1.95 12.50
CA ALA A 96 -0.41 1.11 13.66
C ALA A 96 1.00 1.28 14.25
N HIS A 97 1.09 1.72 15.50
CA HIS A 97 2.35 1.80 16.23
C HIS A 97 2.94 0.40 16.48
N TYR A 98 4.28 0.30 16.44
CA TYR A 98 5.04 -0.93 16.71
C TYR A 98 4.70 -2.13 15.80
N ALA A 99 4.07 -1.88 14.66
CA ALA A 99 3.70 -2.90 13.68
C ALA A 99 4.61 -2.83 12.46
N LYS A 100 5.17 -3.98 12.09
CA LYS A 100 5.86 -4.20 10.81
C LYS A 100 4.87 -4.64 9.72
N HIS A 101 5.41 -5.02 8.56
CA HIS A 101 4.63 -5.52 7.43
C HIS A 101 3.61 -6.60 7.84
N ALA A 102 2.34 -6.35 7.52
CA ALA A 102 1.21 -7.21 7.83
C ALA A 102 1.04 -7.57 9.34
N GLN A 103 1.58 -6.76 10.26
CA GLN A 103 1.48 -6.99 11.70
C GLN A 103 0.46 -6.08 12.41
N SER A 104 -0.19 -5.15 11.73
CA SER A 104 -1.12 -4.17 12.32
C SER A 104 -2.20 -4.85 13.16
N CYS A 105 -2.88 -5.86 12.62
CA CYS A 105 -3.91 -6.64 13.31
C CYS A 105 -3.36 -7.48 14.47
N GLN A 106 -2.14 -8.01 14.34
CA GLN A 106 -1.53 -8.83 15.40
C GLN A 106 -1.07 -7.98 16.58
N LYS A 107 -0.49 -6.80 16.31
CA LYS A 107 0.11 -5.93 17.33
C LYS A 107 -0.91 -5.05 18.02
N ASN A 108 -1.95 -4.62 17.30
CA ASN A 108 -2.97 -3.70 17.80
C ASN A 108 -4.37 -4.26 17.48
N PRO A 109 -4.73 -5.46 17.98
CA PRO A 109 -5.95 -6.16 17.56
C PRO A 109 -7.24 -5.40 17.89
N THR A 110 -7.28 -4.73 19.05
CA THR A 110 -8.45 -3.98 19.49
C THR A 110 -8.65 -2.72 18.64
N GLU A 111 -7.60 -1.93 18.45
CA GLU A 111 -7.64 -0.71 17.64
C GLU A 111 -7.90 -1.03 16.17
N TYR A 112 -7.24 -2.05 15.64
CA TYR A 112 -7.45 -2.50 14.26
C TYR A 112 -8.92 -2.88 14.03
N LYS A 113 -9.51 -3.68 14.94
CA LYS A 113 -10.92 -4.07 14.86
C LYS A 113 -11.84 -2.85 14.96
N MET A 114 -11.58 -1.94 15.89
CA MET A 114 -12.39 -0.73 16.07
C MET A 114 -12.39 0.16 14.83
N VAL A 115 -11.22 0.38 14.22
CA VAL A 115 -11.10 1.15 12.96
C VAL A 115 -11.87 0.48 11.83
N LEU A 116 -11.73 -0.85 11.72
CA LEU A 116 -12.40 -1.63 10.69
C LEU A 116 -13.93 -1.57 10.83
N ASP A 117 -14.44 -1.84 12.04
CA ASP A 117 -15.87 -1.84 12.33
C ASP A 117 -16.49 -0.47 12.03
N LYS A 118 -15.86 0.61 12.52
CA LYS A 118 -16.32 1.99 12.28
C LYS A 118 -16.39 2.31 10.78
N PHE A 119 -15.38 1.94 10.02
CA PHE A 119 -15.34 2.18 8.58
C PHE A 119 -16.42 1.39 7.84
N LEU A 120 -16.61 0.12 8.20
CA LEU A 120 -17.62 -0.75 7.57
C LEU A 120 -19.05 -0.33 7.92
N GLU A 121 -19.31 0.08 9.16
CA GLU A 121 -20.60 0.68 9.55
C GLU A 121 -20.91 1.89 8.67
N THR A 122 -19.93 2.79 8.48
CA THR A 122 -20.13 4.05 7.74
C THR A 122 -20.31 3.88 6.22
N TYR A 123 -19.67 2.87 5.61
CA TYR A 123 -19.57 2.80 4.14
C TYR A 123 -20.00 1.47 3.50
N TYR A 124 -20.30 0.45 4.30
CA TYR A 124 -20.65 -0.87 3.77
C TYR A 124 -22.06 -1.34 4.17
N PHE A 125 -22.43 -1.18 5.46
CA PHE A 125 -23.69 -1.70 5.99
C PHE A 125 -24.88 -0.75 5.83
N ASP A 126 -24.63 0.55 5.74
CA ASP A 126 -25.59 1.54 5.24
C ASP A 126 -25.88 1.35 3.74
#